data_AF-A0AAD8L6H8-F1
#
_entry.id   AF-A0AAD8L6H8-F1
#
_cell.length_a   1.000
_cell.length_b   1.000
_cell.length_c   1.000
_cell.angle_alpha   90.00
_cell.angle_beta   90.00
_cell.angle_gamma   90.00
#
_symmetry.space_group_name_H-M   'P 1'
#
loop_
_entity.id
_entity.type
_entity.pdbx_description
1 polymer ?
#
loop_
_entity_poly.entity_id
_entity_poly.type
_entity_poly.pdbx_seq_one_letter_code
_entity_poly.pdbx_strand_id
1 'polypeptide(L)'
;MDSNFDQELIDAIFKSVWSKKAIEREKNEDAETSKGEERAGTSKKNRPTSANSNAVRLSCELLRLFVTEAVQRAATIAEAEGGNKIEATHLERILPQLLLDF
;
A
#
# COMPACT_ATOMS: atom_id res chain seq x y z
N MET A 1 -21.58 -3.64 -12.91
CA MET A 1 -20.55 -4.69 -12.79
C MET A 1 -19.80 -4.40 -11.52
N ASP A 2 -19.88 -5.29 -10.54
CA ASP A 2 -19.07 -5.22 -9.32
C ASP A 2 -17.64 -5.66 -9.65
N SER A 3 -16.90 -4.78 -10.34
CA SER A 3 -15.49 -5.00 -10.67
C SER A 3 -14.65 -4.77 -9.41
N ASN A 4 -14.48 -5.82 -8.61
CA ASN A 4 -13.61 -5.80 -7.44
C ASN A 4 -12.19 -6.28 -7.79
N PHE A 5 -11.23 -5.99 -6.93
CA PHE A 5 -9.88 -6.51 -7.08
C PHE A 5 -9.83 -8.02 -6.86
N ASP A 6 -9.01 -8.69 -7.66
CA ASP A 6 -8.72 -10.12 -7.49
C ASP A 6 -7.89 -10.38 -6.22
N GLN A 7 -8.28 -11.38 -5.43
CA GLN A 7 -7.64 -11.67 -4.15
C GLN A 7 -6.21 -12.19 -4.32
N GLU A 8 -5.93 -12.97 -5.37
CA GLU A 8 -4.57 -13.47 -5.63
C GLU A 8 -3.64 -12.33 -6.00
N LEU A 9 -4.12 -11.37 -6.79
CA LEU A 9 -3.38 -10.15 -7.10
C LEU A 9 -3.06 -9.34 -5.84
N ILE A 10 -4.05 -9.10 -4.96
CA ILE A 10 -3.82 -8.33 -3.72
C ILE A 10 -2.85 -9.05 -2.79
N ASP A 11 -3.00 -10.37 -2.61
CA ASP A 11 -2.07 -11.18 -1.82
C ASP A 11 -0.65 -11.14 -2.42
N ALA A 12 -0.50 -11.19 -3.75
CA ALA A 12 0.78 -11.07 -4.42
C ALA A 12 1.45 -9.70 -4.20
N ILE A 13 0.68 -8.60 -4.25
CA ILE A 13 1.16 -7.25 -3.93
C ILE A 13 1.69 -7.20 -2.49
N PHE A 14 0.93 -7.73 -1.53
CA PHE A 14 1.35 -7.76 -0.12
C PHE A 14 2.61 -8.59 0.10
N LYS A 15 2.68 -9.81 -0.45
CA LYS A 15 3.87 -10.66 -0.38
C LYS A 15 5.10 -10.00 -0.97
N SER A 16 4.97 -9.30 -2.10
CA SER A 16 6.06 -8.57 -2.74
C SER A 16 6.61 -7.47 -1.81
N VAL A 17 5.74 -6.64 -1.24
CA VAL A 17 6.13 -5.56 -0.32
C VAL A 17 6.74 -6.10 0.98
N TRP A 18 6.14 -7.13 1.58
CA TRP A 18 6.67 -7.73 2.82
C TRP A 18 8.00 -8.45 2.62
N SER A 19 8.18 -9.14 1.48
CA SER A 19 9.45 -9.80 1.16
C SER A 19 10.57 -8.78 1.00
N LYS A 20 10.31 -7.67 0.26
CA LYS A 20 11.28 -6.58 0.13
C LYS A 20 11.65 -5.98 1.48
N LYS A 21 10.65 -5.74 2.35
CA LYS A 21 10.86 -5.17 3.68
C LYS A 21 11.60 -6.11 4.63
N ALA A 22 11.43 -7.43 4.49
CA ALA A 22 12.18 -8.41 5.26
C ALA A 22 13.67 -8.39 4.91
N ILE A 23 13.99 -8.35 3.61
CA ILE A 23 15.37 -8.26 3.11
C ILE A 23 16.04 -6.95 3.57
N GLU A 24 15.31 -5.82 3.54
CA GLU A 24 15.83 -4.53 4.02
C GLU A 24 16.16 -4.55 5.52
N ARG A 25 15.40 -5.29 6.34
CA ARG A 25 15.68 -5.43 7.77
C ARG A 25 16.93 -6.26 8.04
N GLU A 26 17.08 -7.39 7.34
CA GLU A 26 18.27 -8.25 7.49
C GLU A 26 19.55 -7.49 7.11
N LYS A 27 19.52 -6.74 6.01
CA LYS A 27 20.65 -5.89 5.60
C LYS A 27 21.04 -4.82 6.64
N ASN A 28 20.05 -4.25 7.34
CA ASN A 28 20.31 -3.24 8.36
C ASN A 28 20.87 -3.86 9.66
N GLU A 29 20.39 -5.05 10.05
CA GLU A 29 20.91 -5.79 11.21
C GLU A 29 22.38 -6.22 11.00
N ASP A 30 22.74 -6.68 9.80
CA ASP A 30 24.12 -7.04 9.45
C ASP A 30 25.07 -5.83 9.47
N ALA A 31 24.58 -4.64 9.07
CA ALA A 31 25.37 -3.40 9.07
C ALA A 31 25.63 -2.84 10.48
N GLU A 32 24.68 -3.00 11.42
CA GLU A 32 24.83 -2.58 12.82
C GLU A 32 25.73 -3.54 13.61
N THR A 33 25.66 -4.84 13.33
CA THR A 33 26.48 -5.87 14.01
C THR A 33 27.98 -5.70 13.72
N SER A 34 28.35 -5.03 12.63
CA SER A 34 29.74 -4.75 12.29
C SER A 34 30.36 -3.53 13.01
N LYS A 35 29.62 -2.79 13.85
CA LYS A 35 30.08 -1.50 14.43
C LYS A 35 30.10 -1.40 15.96
N GLY A 36 29.73 -2.41 16.73
CA GLY A 36 29.77 -2.28 18.20
C GLY A 36 29.55 -3.58 18.94
N GLU A 37 30.34 -3.74 20.00
CA GLU A 37 30.50 -4.84 20.94
C GLU A 37 29.31 -5.79 21.19
N GLU A 38 29.69 -7.05 21.41
CA GLU A 38 28.86 -8.21 21.77
C GLU A 38 27.85 -7.89 22.89
N ARG A 39 26.64 -7.51 22.50
CA ARG A 39 25.48 -7.57 23.39
C ARG A 39 24.63 -8.77 22.97
N ALA A 40 24.49 -9.73 23.90
CA ALA A 40 23.70 -10.94 23.75
C ALA A 40 22.29 -10.66 23.20
N GLY A 41 22.14 -10.84 21.88
CA GLY A 41 20.88 -10.67 21.17
C GLY A 41 20.12 -11.98 21.14
N THR A 42 18.92 -12.00 21.71
CA THR A 42 17.96 -13.08 21.45
C THR A 42 17.72 -13.12 19.94
N SER A 43 18.12 -14.22 19.29
CA SER A 43 17.88 -14.44 17.86
C SER A 43 16.37 -14.42 17.62
N LYS A 44 15.83 -13.26 17.23
CA LYS A 44 14.45 -13.11 16.83
C LYS A 44 14.34 -13.72 15.44
N LYS A 45 14.07 -15.02 15.39
CA LYS A 45 13.79 -15.74 14.15
C LYS A 45 12.74 -14.94 13.36
N ASN A 46 13.15 -14.34 12.25
CA ASN A 46 12.31 -13.46 11.43
C ASN A 46 11.11 -14.28 10.92
N ARG A 47 9.93 -14.04 11.50
CA ARG A 47 8.70 -14.69 11.05
C ARG A 47 8.18 -13.92 9.83
N PRO A 48 7.94 -14.57 8.68
CA PRO A 48 7.39 -13.90 7.52
C PRO A 48 6.02 -13.31 7.85
N THR A 49 5.82 -12.05 7.46
CA THR A 49 4.52 -11.38 7.57
C THR A 49 3.54 -12.02 6.57
N SER A 50 2.30 -12.23 7.00
CA SER A 50 1.24 -12.84 6.18
C SER A 50 -0.13 -12.23 6.53
N ALA A 51 -1.09 -12.32 5.61
CA ALA A 51 -2.49 -12.00 5.84
C ALA A 51 -3.35 -13.26 5.68
N ASN A 52 -4.43 -13.35 6.46
CA ASN A 52 -5.44 -14.39 6.27
C ASN A 52 -6.42 -14.00 5.14
N SER A 53 -7.24 -14.95 4.68
CA SER A 53 -8.18 -14.75 3.58
C SER A 53 -9.17 -13.61 3.80
N ASN A 54 -9.68 -13.44 5.03
CA ASN A 54 -10.61 -12.36 5.35
C ASN A 54 -9.93 -10.99 5.26
N ALA A 55 -8.68 -10.89 5.71
CA ALA A 55 -7.89 -9.67 5.59
C ALA A 55 -7.64 -9.32 4.12
N VAL A 56 -7.24 -10.30 3.29
CA VAL A 56 -7.04 -10.08 1.83
C VAL A 56 -8.34 -9.64 1.16
N ARG A 57 -9.47 -10.29 1.48
CA ARG A 57 -10.79 -9.91 0.95
C ARG A 57 -11.18 -8.48 1.34
N LEU A 58 -10.96 -8.09 2.59
CA LEU A 58 -11.24 -6.73 3.04
C LEU A 58 -10.31 -5.70 2.37
N SER A 59 -9.06 -6.06 2.13
CA SER A 59 -8.12 -5.22 1.38
C SER A 59 -8.54 -5.00 -0.07
N CYS A 60 -9.19 -5.98 -0.71
CA CYS A 60 -9.79 -5.79 -2.04
C CYS A 60 -10.84 -4.68 -2.01
N GLU A 61 -11.73 -4.68 -1.01
CA GLU A 61 -12.73 -3.62 -0.82
C GLU A 61 -12.08 -2.27 -0.53
N LEU A 62 -11.07 -2.24 0.35
CA LEU A 62 -10.36 -1.01 0.68
C LEU A 62 -9.74 -0.36 -0.57
N LEU A 63 -9.07 -1.15 -1.41
CA LEU A 63 -8.47 -0.66 -2.65
C LEU A 63 -9.53 -0.23 -3.66
N ARG A 64 -10.65 -0.96 -3.75
CA ARG A 64 -11.79 -0.56 -4.59
C ARG A 64 -12.31 0.80 -4.16
N LEU A 65 -12.51 1.02 -2.87
CA LEU A 65 -12.95 2.31 -2.33
C LEU A 65 -11.92 3.41 -2.56
N PHE A 66 -10.64 3.16 -2.31
CA PHE A 66 -9.56 4.11 -2.57
C PHE A 66 -9.55 4.60 -4.02
N VAL A 67 -9.61 3.68 -5.00
CA VAL A 67 -9.64 4.05 -6.43
C VAL A 67 -10.94 4.75 -6.80
N THR A 68 -12.09 4.28 -6.27
CA THR A 68 -13.38 4.91 -6.54
C THR A 68 -13.43 6.36 -6.03
N GLU A 69 -12.96 6.60 -4.81
CA GLU A 69 -12.84 7.93 -4.20
C GLU A 69 -11.93 8.84 -5.01
N ALA A 70 -10.76 8.33 -5.43
CA ALA A 70 -9.82 9.10 -6.26
C ALA A 70 -10.48 9.57 -7.57
N VAL A 71 -11.19 8.67 -8.27
CA VAL A 71 -11.88 8.97 -9.53
C VAL A 71 -13.03 9.94 -9.31
N GLN A 72 -13.87 9.72 -8.30
CA GLN A 72 -15.03 10.59 -8.03
C GLN A 72 -14.59 11.99 -7.65
N ARG A 73 -13.60 12.15 -6.77
CA ARG A 73 -13.09 13.47 -6.37
C ARG A 73 -12.45 14.21 -7.54
N ALA A 74 -11.66 13.51 -8.37
CA ALA A 74 -11.07 14.10 -9.57
C ALA A 74 -12.14 14.48 -10.62
N ALA A 75 -13.22 13.68 -10.75
CA ALA A 75 -14.36 14.01 -11.60
C ALA A 75 -15.07 15.28 -11.13
N THR A 76 -15.31 15.43 -9.82
CA THR A 76 -15.92 16.63 -9.25
C THR A 76 -15.12 17.90 -9.57
N ILE A 77 -13.78 17.83 -9.55
CA ILE A 77 -12.94 18.97 -9.98
C ILE A 77 -13.11 19.22 -11.48
N ALA A 78 -13.05 18.18 -12.31
CA ALA A 78 -13.21 18.33 -13.76
C ALA A 78 -14.54 18.98 -14.14
N GLU A 79 -15.64 18.53 -13.51
CA GLU A 79 -16.98 19.05 -13.72
C GLU A 79 -17.11 20.52 -13.27
N ALA A 80 -16.50 20.88 -12.15
CA ALA A 80 -16.47 22.26 -11.66
C ALA A 80 -15.72 23.21 -12.61
N GLU A 81 -14.79 22.69 -13.41
CA GLU A 81 -14.09 23.43 -14.47
C GLU A 81 -14.82 23.40 -15.82
N GLY A 82 -15.98 22.74 -15.91
CA GLY A 82 -16.75 22.57 -17.14
C GLY A 82 -16.17 21.54 -18.11
N GLY A 83 -15.20 20.74 -17.66
CA GLY A 83 -14.62 19.64 -18.42
C GLY A 83 -15.49 18.38 -18.38
N ASN A 84 -15.42 17.56 -19.43
CA ASN A 84 -16.10 16.26 -19.51
C ASN A 84 -15.12 15.07 -19.41
N LYS A 85 -13.87 15.34 -19.06
CA LYS A 85 -12.78 14.37 -18.98
C LYS A 85 -11.90 14.67 -17.77
N ILE A 86 -11.54 13.63 -17.04
CA ILE A 86 -10.57 13.74 -15.95
C ILE A 86 -9.16 13.85 -16.57
N GLU A 87 -8.44 14.90 -16.20
CA GLU A 87 -7.04 15.11 -16.51
C GLU A 87 -6.16 14.82 -15.28
N ALA A 88 -4.86 14.61 -15.50
CA ALA A 88 -3.91 14.33 -14.42
C ALA A 88 -3.89 15.45 -13.37
N THR A 89 -4.07 16.70 -13.79
CA THR A 89 -4.11 17.88 -12.93
C THR A 89 -5.27 17.84 -11.92
N HIS A 90 -6.41 17.24 -12.27
CA HIS A 90 -7.52 17.07 -11.33
C HIS A 90 -7.17 16.06 -10.23
N LEU A 91 -6.50 14.96 -10.59
CA LEU A 91 -6.03 13.96 -9.65
C LEU A 91 -4.98 14.57 -8.70
N GLU A 92 -3.98 15.27 -9.24
CA GLU A 92 -2.90 15.91 -8.48
C GLU A 92 -3.44 16.84 -7.37
N ARG A 93 -4.54 17.55 -7.63
CA ARG A 93 -5.17 18.44 -6.65
C ARG A 93 -5.85 17.71 -5.50
N ILE A 94 -6.40 16.51 -5.73
CA ILE A 94 -7.07 15.73 -4.67
C ILE A 94 -6.13 14.81 -3.93
N LEU A 95 -4.92 14.54 -4.46
CA LEU A 95 -3.95 13.63 -3.86
C LEU A 95 -3.64 13.94 -2.39
N PRO A 96 -3.40 15.20 -1.97
CA PRO A 96 -3.08 15.48 -0.57
C PRO A 96 -4.18 15.02 0.38
N GLN A 97 -5.44 15.30 0.07
CA GLN A 97 -6.56 14.89 0.92
C GLN A 97 -6.84 13.39 0.80
N LEU A 98 -6.73 12.83 -0.40
CA LEU A 98 -6.90 11.39 -0.61
C LEU A 98 -5.92 10.57 0.23
N LEU A 99 -4.66 11.01 0.33
CA LEU A 99 -3.63 10.35 1.15
C LEU A 99 -3.74 10.65 2.65
N LEU A 100 -4.55 11.62 3.06
CA LEU A 100 -4.87 11.86 4.47
C LEU A 100 -6.03 10.98 4.95
N ASP A 101 -6.96 10.66 4.05
CA ASP A 101 -8.12 9.84 4.38
C ASP A 101 -7.80 8.33 4.46
N PHE A 102 -6.66 7.90 3.90
CA PHE A 102 -6.21 6.49 3.81
C PHE A 102 -4.78 6.33 4.33
#